data_AF-A0AAN8R1R6-F1
#
_entry.id   AF-A0AAN8R1R6-F1
#
_cell.length_a   1.000
_cell.length_b   1.000
_cell.length_c   1.000
_cell.angle_alpha   90.00
_cell.angle_beta   90.00
_cell.angle_gamma   90.00
#
_symmetry.space_group_name_H-M   'P 1'
#
loop_
_entity.id
_entity.type
_entity.pdbx_description
1 polymer ?
#
loop_
_entity_poly.entity_id
_entity_poly.type
_entity_poly.pdbx_seq_one_letter_code
_entity_poly.pdbx_strand_id
1 'polypeptide(L)'
;MIFREVKGAQHTYRKYNQIKTLPKKDRGKMKAVCFSLLLLLACSFGEGLKCNRCIGKGCRNTVETCRIDHDTCGTVIFKPPLPISYFKRCMKMSECRLLGSNKDIDAYCCTSNQCN
;
A
#
# COMPACT_ATOMS: atom_id res chain seq x y z
N MET A 1 -41.90 30.13 27.01
CA MET A 1 -41.22 28.99 26.38
C MET A 1 -41.57 28.81 24.89
N ILE A 2 -41.90 29.88 24.13
CA ILE A 2 -42.40 29.76 22.74
C ILE A 2 -41.45 30.41 21.71
N PHE A 3 -40.54 31.30 22.14
CA PHE A 3 -39.66 32.06 21.24
C PHE A 3 -38.36 31.36 20.79
N ARG A 4 -37.96 30.24 21.43
CA ARG A 4 -36.75 29.49 21.04
C ARG A 4 -37.00 28.55 19.84
N GLU A 5 -38.19 27.99 19.73
CA GLU A 5 -38.60 27.08 18.65
C GLU A 5 -38.64 27.77 17.27
N VAL A 6 -39.15 29.01 17.21
CA VAL A 6 -39.33 29.74 15.93
C VAL A 6 -38.00 30.11 15.27
N LYS A 7 -36.95 30.40 16.07
CA LYS A 7 -35.61 30.72 15.55
C LYS A 7 -34.90 29.50 14.95
N GLY A 8 -35.12 28.31 15.51
CA GLY A 8 -34.57 27.05 15.00
C GLY A 8 -35.16 26.68 13.63
N ALA A 9 -36.47 26.84 13.48
CA ALA A 9 -37.21 26.55 12.25
C ALA A 9 -36.87 27.53 11.10
N GLN A 10 -36.72 28.82 11.38
CA GLN A 10 -36.33 29.79 10.34
C GLN A 10 -34.89 29.58 9.83
N HIS A 11 -33.97 29.17 10.71
CA HIS A 11 -32.59 28.88 10.33
C HIS A 11 -32.48 27.63 9.44
N THR A 12 -33.24 26.57 9.77
CA THR A 12 -33.34 25.37 8.93
C THR A 12 -34.03 25.66 7.59
N TYR A 13 -35.09 26.48 7.57
CA TYR A 13 -35.79 26.86 6.34
C TYR A 13 -34.90 27.70 5.40
N ARG A 14 -34.10 28.63 5.93
CA ARG A 14 -33.09 29.39 5.16
C ARG A 14 -32.02 28.47 4.55
N LYS A 15 -31.55 27.48 5.32
CA LYS A 15 -30.55 26.51 4.86
C LYS A 15 -31.12 25.60 3.76
N TYR A 16 -32.37 25.14 3.90
CA TYR A 16 -33.04 24.29 2.92
C TYR A 16 -33.29 25.02 1.58
N ASN A 17 -33.67 26.29 1.63
CA ASN A 17 -33.85 27.10 0.43
C ASN A 17 -32.53 27.46 -0.25
N GLN A 18 -31.44 27.65 0.49
CA GLN A 18 -30.10 27.81 -0.13
C GLN A 18 -29.64 26.54 -0.86
N ILE A 19 -29.95 25.34 -0.34
CA ILE A 19 -29.62 24.06 -1.01
C ILE A 19 -30.48 23.88 -2.27
N LYS A 20 -31.74 24.33 -2.27
CA LYS A 20 -32.64 24.28 -3.44
C LYS A 20 -32.27 25.26 -4.56
N THR A 21 -31.54 26.32 -4.26
CA THR A 21 -31.05 27.30 -5.26
C THR A 21 -29.69 26.94 -5.86
N LEU A 22 -29.08 25.82 -5.45
CA LEU A 22 -27.91 25.31 -6.15
C LEU A 22 -28.31 24.97 -7.59
N PRO A 23 -27.65 25.54 -8.60
CA PRO A 23 -28.01 25.30 -9.99
C PRO A 23 -27.91 23.80 -10.29
N LYS A 24 -29.00 23.18 -10.77
CA LYS A 24 -28.99 21.85 -11.40
C LYS A 24 -28.24 21.91 -12.75
N LYS A 25 -26.99 22.37 -12.73
CA LYS A 25 -26.14 22.56 -13.92
C LYS A 25 -24.99 21.56 -13.98
N ASP A 26 -25.02 20.44 -13.26
CA ASP A 26 -23.80 19.61 -13.14
C ASP A 26 -24.02 18.10 -13.09
N ARG A 27 -25.03 17.56 -13.79
CA ARG A 27 -25.14 16.11 -13.98
C ARG A 27 -23.98 15.53 -14.81
N GLY A 28 -23.40 16.32 -15.71
CA GLY A 28 -22.20 15.96 -16.47
C GLY A 28 -20.90 16.11 -15.67
N LYS A 29 -20.74 17.21 -14.91
CA LYS A 29 -19.52 17.47 -14.12
C LYS A 29 -19.37 16.53 -12.93
N MET A 30 -20.44 16.17 -12.23
CA MET A 30 -20.33 15.24 -11.10
C MET A 30 -19.90 13.84 -11.55
N LYS A 31 -20.39 13.39 -12.72
CA LYS A 31 -19.92 12.17 -13.35
C LYS A 31 -18.45 12.27 -13.74
N ALA A 32 -18.05 13.35 -14.41
CA ALA A 32 -16.66 13.58 -14.81
C ALA A 32 -15.71 13.58 -13.60
N VAL A 33 -16.08 14.26 -12.51
CA VAL A 33 -15.30 14.29 -11.27
C VAL A 33 -15.19 12.89 -10.66
N CYS A 34 -16.28 12.12 -10.60
CA CYS A 34 -16.24 10.73 -10.14
C CYS A 34 -15.34 9.85 -11.03
N PHE A 35 -15.45 9.97 -12.36
CA PHE A 35 -14.60 9.22 -13.28
C PHE A 35 -13.13 9.59 -13.14
N SER A 36 -12.79 10.87 -13.05
CA SER A 36 -11.42 11.34 -12.83
C SER A 36 -10.86 10.85 -11.50
N LEU A 37 -11.65 10.85 -10.43
CA LEU A 37 -11.23 10.34 -9.13
C LEU A 37 -11.00 8.82 -9.16
N LEU A 38 -11.88 8.05 -9.79
CA LEU A 38 -11.70 6.61 -9.97
C LEU A 38 -10.47 6.29 -10.82
N LEU A 39 -10.19 7.08 -11.86
CA LEU A 39 -9.00 6.93 -12.69
C LEU A 39 -7.72 7.21 -11.90
N LEU A 40 -7.72 8.26 -11.07
CA LEU A 40 -6.60 8.59 -10.17
C LEU A 40 -6.36 7.49 -9.12
N LEU A 41 -7.42 6.93 -8.53
CA LEU A 41 -7.31 5.77 -7.64
C LEU A 41 -6.77 4.54 -8.38
N ALA A 42 -7.20 4.30 -9.62
CA ALA A 42 -6.69 3.19 -10.42
C ALA A 42 -5.22 3.37 -10.84
N CYS A 43 -4.78 4.60 -11.10
CA CYS A 43 -3.37 4.88 -11.42
C CYS A 43 -2.46 4.89 -10.17
N SER A 44 -3.03 4.94 -8.96
CA SER A 44 -2.27 4.94 -7.71
C SER A 44 -2.12 3.57 -7.06
N PHE A 45 -2.50 2.49 -7.74
CA PHE A 45 -2.00 1.16 -7.41
C PHE A 45 -0.49 1.15 -7.63
N GLY A 46 0.26 1.51 -6.58
CA GLY A 46 1.71 1.54 -6.58
C GLY A 46 2.25 0.20 -7.10
N GLU A 47 3.22 0.28 -8.01
CA GLU A 47 3.93 -0.93 -8.44
C GLU A 47 4.48 -1.63 -7.19
N GLY A 48 4.15 -2.91 -7.03
CA GLY A 48 4.65 -3.71 -5.91
C GLY A 48 6.18 -3.67 -5.88
N LEU A 49 6.76 -3.74 -4.67
CA LEU A 49 8.21 -3.80 -4.47
C LEU A 49 8.83 -4.86 -5.39
N LYS A 50 9.90 -4.53 -6.11
CA LYS A 50 10.61 -5.48 -6.97
C LYS A 50 11.88 -5.96 -6.28
N CYS A 51 12.13 -7.26 -6.22
CA CYS A 51 13.32 -7.82 -5.58
C CYS A 51 14.07 -8.77 -6.52
N ASN A 52 15.36 -8.97 -6.25
CA ASN A 52 16.11 -10.05 -6.87
C ASN A 52 15.68 -11.39 -6.25
N ARG A 53 15.41 -12.36 -7.12
CA ARG A 53 15.05 -13.73 -6.78
C ARG A 53 16.12 -14.70 -7.27
N CYS A 54 16.65 -15.50 -6.35
CA CYS A 54 17.66 -16.52 -6.59
C CYS A 54 17.57 -17.54 -5.46
N ILE A 55 17.36 -18.83 -5.73
CA ILE A 55 17.22 -19.85 -4.67
C ILE A 55 18.19 -20.99 -4.95
N GLY A 56 19.04 -21.33 -3.98
CA GLY A 56 20.00 -22.43 -4.08
C GLY A 56 21.34 -22.02 -4.71
N LYS A 57 22.21 -23.02 -4.92
CA LYS A 57 23.54 -22.81 -5.52
C LYS A 57 23.43 -22.67 -7.04
N GLY A 58 24.18 -21.72 -7.61
CA GLY A 58 24.28 -21.54 -9.06
C GLY A 58 23.05 -20.90 -9.73
N CYS A 59 22.11 -20.37 -8.94
CA CYS A 59 20.97 -19.64 -9.50
C CYS A 59 21.43 -18.32 -10.15
N ARG A 60 20.68 -17.87 -11.16
CA ARG A 60 20.83 -16.55 -11.77
C ARG A 60 19.77 -15.62 -11.20
N ASN A 61 20.14 -14.38 -10.89
CA ASN A 61 19.18 -13.38 -10.42
C ASN A 61 18.10 -13.16 -11.48
N THR A 62 16.85 -13.29 -11.04
CA THR A 62 15.65 -12.89 -11.77
C THR A 62 14.95 -11.80 -10.96
N VAL A 63 14.11 -10.98 -11.57
CA VAL A 63 13.34 -9.96 -10.85
C VAL A 63 11.95 -10.52 -10.57
N GLU A 64 11.53 -10.48 -9.31
CA GLU A 64 10.16 -10.78 -8.92
C GLU A 64 9.47 -9.53 -8.37
N THR A 65 8.16 -9.42 -8.60
CA THR A 65 7.33 -8.38 -7.99
C THR A 65 6.69 -8.97 -6.74
N CYS A 66 6.90 -8.32 -5.60
CA CYS A 66 6.41 -8.78 -4.33
C CYS A 66 4.89 -8.67 -4.23
N ARG A 67 4.32 -9.60 -3.47
CA ARG A 67 2.93 -9.55 -3.04
C ARG A 67 2.73 -8.46 -2.00
N ILE A 68 1.49 -8.03 -1.82
CA ILE A 68 1.10 -7.00 -0.83
C ILE A 68 1.57 -7.36 0.59
N ASP A 69 1.62 -8.66 0.92
CA ASP A 69 2.03 -9.16 2.24
C ASP A 69 3.53 -9.43 2.37
N HIS A 70 4.34 -9.10 1.35
CA HIS A 70 5.79 -9.30 1.30
C HIS A 70 6.47 -7.96 1.00
N ASP A 71 6.66 -7.14 2.04
CA ASP A 71 7.10 -5.75 1.94
C ASP A 71 8.63 -5.56 1.96
N THR A 72 9.40 -6.65 1.91
CA THR A 72 10.86 -6.62 2.10
C THR A 72 11.58 -7.51 1.10
N CYS A 73 12.67 -7.00 0.54
CA CYS A 73 13.65 -7.80 -0.17
C CYS A 73 14.64 -8.42 0.83
N GLY A 74 14.74 -9.74 0.83
CA GLY A 74 15.65 -10.50 1.69
C GLY A 74 16.78 -11.16 0.91
N THR A 75 17.98 -11.12 1.48
CA THR A 75 19.12 -11.98 1.09
C THR A 75 19.56 -12.76 2.31
N VAL A 76 19.50 -14.09 2.23
CA VAL A 76 19.72 -14.98 3.38
C VAL A 76 20.76 -16.03 3.03
N ILE A 77 21.79 -16.15 3.87
CA ILE A 77 22.88 -17.11 3.76
C ILE A 77 22.92 -17.97 5.03
N PHE A 78 22.82 -19.28 4.87
CA PHE A 78 22.96 -20.22 5.97
C PHE A 78 24.44 -20.62 6.11
N LYS A 79 24.99 -20.45 7.31
CA LYS A 79 26.38 -20.73 7.65
C LYS A 79 26.52 -22.03 8.44
N PRO A 80 27.71 -22.64 8.47
CA PRO A 80 28.00 -23.75 9.38
C PRO A 80 27.62 -23.39 10.82
N PRO A 81 27.01 -24.31 11.59
CA PRO A 81 26.86 -25.74 11.33
C PRO A 81 25.67 -26.13 10.43
N LEU A 82 24.87 -25.19 9.95
CA LEU A 82 23.76 -25.47 9.05
C LEU A 82 24.27 -25.84 7.64
N PRO A 83 23.50 -26.61 6.85
CA PRO A 83 23.81 -26.86 5.45
C PRO A 83 23.95 -25.54 4.68
N ILE A 84 25.13 -25.34 4.06
CA ILE A 84 25.44 -24.12 3.32
C ILE A 84 24.44 -23.96 2.18
N SER A 85 23.57 -22.97 2.32
CA SER A 85 22.51 -22.66 1.39
C SER A 85 22.24 -21.16 1.36
N TYR A 86 21.50 -20.73 0.35
CA TYR A 86 21.36 -19.33 0.01
C TYR A 86 20.03 -19.06 -0.68
N PHE A 87 19.41 -17.93 -0.37
CA PHE A 87 18.35 -17.38 -1.20
C PHE A 87 18.29 -15.85 -1.19
N LYS A 88 17.76 -15.31 -2.28
CA LYS A 88 17.23 -13.95 -2.43
C LYS A 88 15.76 -14.05 -2.81
N ARG A 89 14.88 -13.32 -2.12
CA ARG A 89 13.44 -13.22 -2.49
C ARG A 89 12.71 -12.12 -1.73
N CYS A 90 11.49 -11.83 -2.17
CA CYS A 90 10.47 -11.14 -1.38
C CYS A 90 10.11 -11.97 -0.13
N MET A 91 9.99 -11.28 1.01
CA MET A 91 9.52 -11.85 2.27
C MET A 91 8.92 -10.77 3.18
N LYS A 92 8.35 -11.18 4.31
CA LYS A 92 7.92 -10.25 5.35
C LYS A 92 9.13 -9.68 6.09
N MET A 93 9.09 -8.40 6.45
CA MET A 93 10.11 -7.82 7.33
C MET A 93 10.30 -8.64 8.60
N SER A 94 9.21 -9.12 9.22
CA SER A 94 9.26 -9.95 10.43
C SER A 94 10.02 -11.27 10.23
N GLU A 95 9.82 -11.95 9.10
CA GLU A 95 10.55 -13.18 8.77
C GLU A 95 12.04 -12.90 8.55
N CYS A 96 12.37 -11.82 7.85
CA CYS A 96 13.75 -11.44 7.60
C CYS A 96 14.51 -11.13 8.90
N ARG A 97 13.87 -10.39 9.82
CA ARG A 97 14.43 -10.10 11.15
C ARG A 97 14.52 -11.35 12.03
N LEU A 98 13.55 -12.25 11.96
CA LEU A 98 13.61 -13.52 12.68
C LEU A 98 14.80 -14.36 12.22
N LEU A 99 15.04 -14.46 10.90
CA LEU A 99 16.21 -15.17 10.37
C LEU A 99 17.51 -14.52 10.82
N GLY A 100 17.62 -13.19 10.75
CA GLY A 100 18.79 -12.44 11.20
C GLY A 100 19.03 -12.47 12.72
N SER A 101 18.08 -12.97 13.51
CA SER A 101 18.28 -13.19 14.94
C SER A 101 19.07 -14.48 15.25
N ASN A 102 19.19 -15.38 14.27
CA ASN A 102 19.97 -16.61 14.41
C ASN A 102 21.44 -16.36 14.04
N LYS A 103 22.36 -16.68 14.96
CA LYS A 103 23.81 -16.50 14.76
C LYS A 103 24.41 -17.28 13.58
N ASP A 104 23.76 -18.35 13.15
CA ASP A 104 24.20 -19.25 12.07
C ASP A 104 23.57 -18.86 10.71
N ILE A 105 22.86 -17.72 10.65
CA ILE A 105 22.21 -17.20 9.45
C ILE A 105 22.55 -15.72 9.27
N ASP A 106 23.12 -15.36 8.12
CA ASP A 106 23.21 -13.96 7.72
C ASP A 106 21.96 -13.58 6.95
N ALA A 107 21.19 -12.63 7.46
CA ALA A 107 20.04 -12.06 6.77
C ALA A 107 20.23 -10.56 6.54
N TYR A 108 20.12 -10.14 5.28
CA TYR A 108 20.08 -8.75 4.86
C TYR A 108 18.66 -8.40 4.40
N CYS A 109 18.09 -7.35 4.98
CA CYS A 109 16.70 -6.92 4.79
C CYS A 109 16.65 -5.47 4.31
N CYS A 110 15.97 -5.20 3.20
CA CYS A 110 15.82 -3.85 2.66
C CYS A 110 14.48 -3.68 1.92
N THR A 111 14.00 -2.44 1.78
CA THR A 111 12.63 -2.12 1.30
C THR A 111 12.63 -1.28 0.02
N SER A 112 13.75 -1.22 -0.68
CA SER A 112 13.91 -0.50 -1.96
C SER A 112 13.97 -1.48 -3.13
N ASN A 113 13.61 -1.03 -4.33
CA ASN A 113 13.62 -1.91 -5.50
C ASN A 113 15.01 -2.51 -5.77
N GLN A 114 15.07 -3.84 -5.90
CA GLN A 114 16.23 -4.66 -6.24
C GLN A 114 17.46 -4.44 -5.32
N CYS A 115 17.23 -4.04 -4.06
CA CYS A 115 18.29 -3.73 -3.12
C CYS A 115 19.03 -4.97 -2.58
N ASN A 116 18.52 -6.19 -2.82
CA ASN A 116 18.99 -7.45 -2.22
C ASN A 116 19.89 -8.28 -3.13
#